data_AF-A0A9E2KGV6-F1
#
_entry.id   AF-A0A9E2KGV6-F1
#
_cell.length_a   1.000
_cell.length_b   1.000
_cell.length_c   1.000
_cell.angle_alpha   90.00
_cell.angle_beta   90.00
_cell.angle_gamma   90.00
#
_symmetry.space_group_name_H-M   'P 1'
#
loop_
_entity.id
_entity.type
_entity.pdbx_description
1 polymer ?
#
loop_
_entity_poly.entity_id
_entity_poly.type
_entity_poly.pdbx_seq_one_letter_code
_entity_poly.pdbx_strand_id
1 'polypeptide(L)'
;HLNKGDNNVRGHIGTEMSNKAETVLVISKDNENPGISEVHALHIREKEFKPFAFTIDEAGLPVIAESHAVSEHPRPKARTSFTDLSIEQHREALAAAFGDKPIKGFENMLQALMTSYEAIGFKRGRNVMVKLLLYLTDNLKLIRKRDKLFYYDMSPAEAMLFDEE
;
A
#
# COMPACT_ATOMS: atom_id res chain seq x y z
N HIS A 1 -7.39 -18.37 -1.13
CA HIS A 1 -6.71 -17.12 -1.52
C HIS A 1 -7.50 -15.93 -1.01
N LEU A 2 -6.87 -14.96 -0.33
CA LEU A 2 -7.52 -13.71 0.05
C LEU A 2 -7.39 -12.67 -1.07
N ASN A 3 -8.27 -11.67 -1.11
CA ASN A 3 -8.08 -10.54 -2.02
C ASN A 3 -6.79 -9.80 -1.68
N LYS A 4 -6.11 -9.26 -2.70
CA LYS A 4 -4.95 -8.39 -2.49
C LYS A 4 -5.44 -7.07 -1.90
N GLY A 5 -5.64 -6.99 -0.58
CA GLY A 5 -6.03 -5.74 0.04
C GLY A 5 -7.02 -5.73 1.18
N ASP A 6 -7.65 -6.84 1.46
CA ASP A 6 -8.49 -7.05 2.62
C ASP A 6 -8.36 -8.52 3.03
N ASN A 7 -8.96 -8.89 4.16
CA ASN A 7 -8.95 -10.26 4.65
C ASN A 7 -10.11 -11.10 4.08
N ASN A 8 -10.74 -10.67 2.98
CA ASN A 8 -11.85 -11.41 2.37
C ASN A 8 -11.35 -12.52 1.46
N VAL A 9 -12.01 -13.67 1.52
CA VAL A 9 -11.67 -14.81 0.66
C VAL A 9 -12.08 -14.52 -0.78
N ARG A 10 -11.18 -14.78 -1.73
CA ARG A 10 -11.32 -14.43 -3.15
C ARG A 10 -12.00 -15.55 -3.93
N GLY A 11 -12.97 -15.15 -4.76
CA GLY A 11 -13.61 -16.00 -5.76
C GLY A 11 -14.68 -16.93 -5.17
N HIS A 12 -15.53 -17.49 -6.04
CA HIS A 12 -16.66 -18.34 -5.65
C HIS A 12 -16.24 -19.51 -4.75
N ILE A 13 -15.15 -20.21 -5.10
CA ILE A 13 -14.60 -21.31 -4.30
C ILE A 13 -14.13 -20.82 -2.92
N GLY A 14 -13.50 -19.65 -2.86
CA GLY A 14 -13.02 -19.08 -1.62
C GLY A 14 -14.15 -18.75 -0.65
N THR A 15 -15.21 -18.12 -1.16
CA THR A 15 -16.41 -17.80 -0.38
C THR A 15 -17.09 -19.06 0.13
N GLU A 16 -17.30 -20.06 -0.73
CA GLU A 16 -17.92 -21.33 -0.35
C GLU A 16 -17.10 -22.10 0.70
N MET A 17 -15.77 -22.10 0.57
CA MET A 17 -14.89 -22.74 1.54
C MET A 17 -14.97 -22.05 2.90
N SER A 18 -14.99 -20.71 2.94
CA SER A 18 -15.17 -19.95 4.17
C SER A 18 -16.53 -20.22 4.82
N ASN A 19 -17.59 -20.32 4.01
CA ASN A 19 -18.95 -20.57 4.48
C ASN A 19 -19.17 -22.00 4.99
N LYS A 20 -18.38 -22.96 4.53
CA LYS A 20 -18.47 -24.37 4.95
C LYS A 20 -17.46 -24.75 6.03
N ALA A 21 -16.42 -23.95 6.21
CA ALA A 21 -15.43 -24.16 7.26
C ALA A 21 -16.05 -23.95 8.65
N GLU A 22 -15.65 -24.82 9.57
CA GLU A 22 -16.00 -24.70 10.98
C GLU A 22 -15.19 -23.58 11.67
N THR A 23 -13.91 -23.47 11.30
CA THR A 23 -12.98 -22.45 11.78
C THR A 23 -12.15 -21.90 10.64
N VAL A 24 -12.03 -20.58 10.58
CA VAL A 24 -11.18 -19.85 9.64
C VAL A 24 -10.27 -18.92 10.44
N LEU A 25 -8.96 -19.11 10.30
CA LEU A 25 -7.94 -18.30 10.97
C LEU A 25 -7.21 -17.42 9.95
N VAL A 26 -6.88 -16.20 10.37
CA VAL A 26 -5.95 -15.31 9.66
C VAL A 26 -4.61 -15.36 10.37
N ILE A 27 -3.57 -15.68 9.60
CA ILE A 27 -2.19 -15.60 10.04
C ILE A 27 -1.53 -14.43 9.31
N SER A 28 -1.00 -13.47 10.06
CA SER A 28 -0.28 -12.32 9.52
C SER A 28 1.06 -12.16 10.20
N LYS A 29 2.10 -11.87 9.42
CA LYS A 29 3.38 -11.43 9.99
C LYS A 29 3.21 -10.05 10.62
N ASP A 30 3.85 -9.85 11.77
CA ASP A 30 3.95 -8.53 12.37
C ASP A 30 4.76 -7.60 11.44
N ASN A 31 4.38 -6.33 11.39
CA ASN A 31 5.00 -5.35 10.50
C ASN A 31 6.36 -4.84 11.03
N GLU A 32 6.52 -4.79 12.35
CA GLU A 32 7.74 -4.31 13.02
C GLU A 32 8.72 -5.47 13.24
N ASN A 33 8.20 -6.68 13.46
CA ASN A 33 8.96 -7.91 13.65
C ASN A 33 8.49 -9.03 12.69
N PRO A 34 9.03 -9.09 11.45
CA PRO A 34 8.64 -10.10 10.45
C PRO A 34 8.91 -11.56 10.82
N GLY A 35 9.63 -11.82 11.92
CA GLY A 35 9.85 -13.15 12.50
C GLY A 35 8.67 -13.64 13.36
N ILE A 36 7.80 -12.72 13.79
CA ILE A 36 6.58 -13.01 14.55
C ILE A 36 5.40 -13.12 13.59
N SER A 37 4.57 -14.14 13.81
CA SER A 37 3.29 -14.32 13.12
C SER A 37 2.15 -14.29 14.15
N GLU A 38 1.19 -13.41 13.94
CA GLU A 38 -0.02 -13.29 14.76
C GLU A 38 -1.15 -14.12 14.16
N VAL A 39 -1.90 -14.80 15.02
CA VAL A 39 -3.04 -15.64 14.68
C VAL A 39 -4.31 -15.03 15.25
N HIS A 40 -5.25 -14.76 14.36
CA HIS A 40 -6.56 -14.22 14.69
C HIS A 40 -7.67 -15.12 14.14
N ALA A 41 -8.78 -15.23 14.84
CA ALA A 41 -9.97 -15.86 14.30
C ALA A 41 -10.64 -14.91 13.29
N LEU A 42 -10.89 -15.40 12.07
CA LEU A 42 -11.76 -14.74 11.10
C LEU A 42 -13.22 -15.14 11.33
N HIS A 43 -13.44 -16.44 11.54
CA HIS A 43 -14.74 -17.02 11.84
C HIS A 43 -14.53 -18.30 12.67
N ILE A 44 -15.20 -18.40 13.80
CA ILE A 44 -15.26 -19.60 14.63
C ILE A 44 -16.73 -19.80 14.99
N ARG A 45 -17.24 -21.02 14.75
CA ARG A 45 -18.63 -21.38 15.12
C ARG A 45 -18.74 -21.89 16.55
N GLU A 46 -17.66 -22.47 17.04
CA GLU A 46 -17.56 -23.06 18.38
C GLU A 46 -16.93 -22.06 19.35
N LYS A 47 -16.13 -22.56 20.31
CA LYS A 47 -15.49 -21.74 21.33
C LYS A 47 -14.41 -20.83 20.75
N GLU A 48 -14.59 -19.53 20.89
CA GLU A 48 -13.56 -18.53 20.56
C GLU A 48 -12.31 -18.67 21.43
N PHE A 49 -11.17 -18.25 20.89
CA PHE A 49 -9.90 -18.17 21.60
C PHE A 49 -9.30 -16.77 21.50
N LYS A 50 -8.46 -16.41 22.47
CA LYS A 50 -7.73 -15.13 22.46
C LYS A 50 -6.64 -15.17 21.39
N PRO A 51 -6.52 -14.14 20.53
CA PRO A 51 -5.43 -14.05 19.57
C PRO A 51 -4.06 -14.29 20.22
N PHE A 52 -3.19 -14.97 19.50
CA PHE A 52 -1.85 -15.33 19.98
C PHE A 52 -0.83 -15.18 18.85
N ALA A 53 0.45 -15.13 19.22
CA ALA A 53 1.54 -15.01 18.29
C ALA A 53 2.51 -16.18 18.43
N PHE A 54 3.17 -16.54 17.33
CA PHE A 54 4.21 -17.55 17.32
C PHE A 54 5.39 -17.10 16.44
N THR A 55 6.56 -17.64 16.73
CA THR A 55 7.77 -17.57 15.90
C THR A 55 8.09 -18.96 15.34
N ILE A 56 8.94 -19.01 14.31
CA ILE A 56 9.48 -20.28 13.80
C ILE A 56 10.87 -20.50 14.42
N ASP A 57 11.08 -21.64 15.07
CA ASP A 57 12.38 -22.01 15.64
C ASP A 57 13.37 -22.52 14.58
N GLU A 58 14.59 -22.86 15.01
CA GLU A 58 15.64 -23.38 14.11
C GLU A 58 15.27 -24.72 13.47
N ALA A 59 14.36 -25.49 14.08
CA ALA A 59 13.84 -26.75 13.54
C ALA A 59 12.67 -26.54 12.57
N GLY A 60 12.22 -25.29 12.37
CA GLY A 60 11.10 -24.96 11.50
C GLY A 60 9.72 -25.12 12.16
N LEU A 61 9.65 -25.24 13.49
CA LEU A 61 8.42 -25.46 14.24
C LEU A 61 7.85 -24.15 14.82
N PRO A 62 6.51 -24.01 14.91
CA PRO A 62 5.89 -22.86 15.54
C PRO A 62 6.00 -22.93 17.07
N VAL A 63 6.54 -21.87 17.68
CA VAL A 63 6.70 -21.70 19.14
C VAL A 63 6.01 -20.40 19.58
N ILE A 64 5.27 -20.43 20.68
CA ILE A 64 4.52 -19.26 21.17
C ILE A 64 5.46 -18.09 21.49
N ALA A 65 5.10 -16.90 21.00
CA ALA A 65 5.79 -15.66 21.29
C ALA A 65 5.17 -15.00 22.53
N GLU A 66 5.48 -15.51 23.73
CA GLU A 66 4.85 -15.10 24.99
C GLU A 66 5.01 -13.60 25.32
N SER A 67 6.09 -12.98 24.86
CA SER A 67 6.39 -11.56 25.09
C SER A 67 5.74 -10.60 24.07
N HIS A 68 5.05 -11.12 23.05
CA HIS A 68 4.43 -10.29 22.01
C HIS A 68 2.97 -9.99 22.34
N ALA A 69 2.66 -8.71 22.56
CA ALA A 69 1.29 -8.28 22.85
C ALA A 69 0.45 -8.30 21.57
N VAL A 70 -0.43 -9.30 21.46
CA VAL A 70 -1.37 -9.42 20.33
C VAL A 70 -2.63 -8.62 20.63
N SER A 71 -3.05 -7.81 19.66
CA SER A 71 -4.33 -7.08 19.71
C SER A 71 -5.50 -8.05 19.59
N GLU A 72 -6.62 -7.79 20.29
CA GLU A 72 -7.82 -8.65 20.20
C GLU A 72 -8.46 -8.65 18.80
N HIS A 73 -8.24 -7.59 18.03
CA HIS A 73 -8.71 -7.50 16.66
C HIS A 73 -7.55 -7.60 15.68
N PRO A 74 -7.68 -8.42 14.60
CA PRO A 74 -6.71 -8.42 13.52
C PRO A 74 -6.67 -7.01 12.97
N ARG A 75 -5.53 -6.32 13.13
CA ARG A 75 -5.35 -5.03 12.46
C ARG A 75 -5.45 -5.35 10.97
N PRO A 76 -6.47 -4.87 10.24
CA PRO A 76 -6.45 -5.02 8.80
C PRO A 76 -5.12 -4.45 8.35
N LYS A 77 -4.34 -5.19 7.53
CA LYS A 77 -3.07 -4.67 6.99
C LYS A 77 -3.37 -3.26 6.52
N ALA A 78 -2.89 -2.27 7.27
CA ALA A 78 -3.19 -0.88 6.98
C ALA A 78 -2.61 -0.68 5.60
N ARG A 79 -3.48 -0.66 4.59
CA ARG A 79 -3.07 -0.31 3.24
C ARG A 79 -2.65 1.12 3.40
N THR A 80 -1.34 1.32 3.51
CA THR A 80 -0.72 2.64 3.57
C THR A 80 -1.44 3.51 2.57
N SER A 81 -2.16 4.51 3.07
CA SER A 81 -2.80 5.48 2.21
C SER A 81 -1.70 6.29 1.56
N PHE A 82 -1.98 6.89 0.39
CA PHE A 82 -1.05 7.86 -0.16
C PHE A 82 -0.87 9.07 0.76
N THR A 83 -1.83 9.31 1.66
CA THR A 83 -1.74 10.37 2.69
C THR A 83 -0.82 10.03 3.85
N ASP A 84 -0.46 8.76 4.01
CA ASP A 84 0.40 8.29 5.10
C ASP A 84 1.88 8.28 4.67
N LEU A 85 2.15 8.52 3.38
CA LEU A 85 3.51 8.69 2.88
C LEU A 85 4.07 10.03 3.37
N SER A 86 5.34 10.00 3.77
CA SER A 86 6.05 11.23 4.11
C SER A 86 6.27 12.10 2.87
N ILE A 87 6.46 13.41 3.09
CA ILE A 87 6.77 14.35 2.02
C ILE A 87 8.03 13.93 1.27
N GLU A 88 9.03 13.38 1.96
CA GLU A 88 10.27 12.92 1.35
C GLU A 88 10.06 11.70 0.43
N GLN A 89 9.18 10.76 0.81
CA GLN A 89 8.80 9.66 -0.08
C GLN A 89 8.07 10.16 -1.33
N HIS A 90 7.19 11.16 -1.19
CA HIS A 90 6.56 11.80 -2.34
C HIS A 90 7.59 12.45 -3.25
N ARG A 91 8.56 13.18 -2.69
CA ARG A 91 9.64 13.84 -3.44
C ARG A 91 10.54 12.85 -4.16
N GLU A 92 10.92 11.77 -3.50
CA GLU A 92 11.73 10.70 -4.10
C GLU A 92 11.04 10.09 -5.32
N ALA A 93 9.76 9.73 -5.19
CA ALA A 93 8.99 9.20 -6.32
C ALA A 93 8.80 10.24 -7.44
N LEU A 94 8.60 11.51 -7.09
CA LEU A 94 8.45 12.58 -8.08
C LEU A 94 9.76 12.87 -8.82
N ALA A 95 10.89 12.91 -8.13
CA ALA A 95 12.20 13.06 -8.76
C ALA A 95 12.44 11.93 -9.78
N ALA A 96 12.13 10.68 -9.40
CA ALA A 96 12.22 9.54 -10.30
C ALA A 96 11.23 9.58 -11.47
N ALA A 97 10.02 10.12 -11.27
CA ALA A 97 9.00 10.22 -12.31
C ALA A 97 9.35 11.27 -13.37
N PHE A 98 9.84 12.44 -12.95
CA PHE A 98 10.07 13.58 -13.84
C PHE A 98 11.45 13.58 -14.49
N GLY A 99 12.50 13.10 -13.79
CA GLY A 99 13.86 13.05 -14.34
C GLY A 99 14.30 14.41 -14.92
N ASP A 100 14.01 15.49 -14.19
CA ASP A 100 14.29 16.89 -14.54
C ASP A 100 13.58 17.44 -15.79
N LYS A 101 12.51 16.77 -16.26
CA LYS A 101 11.71 17.21 -17.41
C LYS A 101 10.22 17.22 -17.11
N PRO A 102 9.46 18.16 -17.68
CA PRO A 102 8.01 18.16 -17.52
C PRO A 102 7.38 16.98 -18.27
N ILE A 103 6.27 16.49 -17.74
CA ILE A 103 5.54 15.35 -18.34
C ILE A 103 4.34 15.89 -19.11
N LYS A 104 4.28 15.58 -20.41
CA LYS A 104 3.15 15.98 -21.28
C LYS A 104 2.09 14.89 -21.32
N GLY A 105 0.85 15.26 -20.99
CA GLY A 105 -0.33 14.40 -21.08
C GLY A 105 -0.65 13.66 -19.78
N PHE A 106 -1.95 13.55 -19.50
CA PHE A 106 -2.46 12.93 -18.28
C PHE A 106 -2.12 11.44 -18.17
N GLU A 107 -2.20 10.69 -19.27
CA GLU A 107 -1.86 9.26 -19.27
C GLU A 107 -0.39 9.01 -18.97
N ASN A 108 0.50 9.78 -19.60
CA ASN A 108 1.94 9.69 -19.38
C ASN A 108 2.28 10.03 -17.92
N MET A 109 1.64 11.07 -17.37
CA MET A 109 1.77 11.43 -15.95
C MET A 109 1.34 10.28 -15.02
N LEU A 110 0.18 9.66 -15.28
CA LEU A 110 -0.29 8.54 -14.47
C LEU A 110 0.64 7.33 -14.55
N GLN A 111 1.15 6.99 -15.74
CA GLN A 111 2.08 5.86 -15.90
C GLN A 111 3.43 6.11 -15.20
N ALA A 112 3.94 7.35 -15.28
CA ALA A 112 5.16 7.74 -14.58
C ALA A 112 4.97 7.66 -13.05
N LEU A 113 3.83 8.13 -12.53
CA LEU A 113 3.50 7.99 -11.10
C LEU A 113 3.34 6.52 -10.70
N MET A 114 2.68 5.69 -11.50
CA MET A 114 2.52 4.26 -11.22
C MET A 114 3.86 3.57 -11.07
N THR A 115 4.79 3.84 -11.98
CA THR A 115 6.13 3.24 -12.00
C THR A 115 6.98 3.73 -10.82
N SER A 116 7.03 5.04 -10.60
CA SER A 116 7.85 5.64 -9.53
C SER A 116 7.36 5.30 -8.13
N TYR A 117 6.04 5.34 -7.90
CA TYR A 117 5.49 4.97 -6.59
C TYR A 117 5.61 3.47 -6.32
N GLU A 118 5.56 2.63 -7.35
CA GLU A 118 5.85 1.20 -7.19
C GLU A 118 7.30 0.97 -6.74
N ALA A 119 8.26 1.76 -7.22
CA ALA A 119 9.67 1.65 -6.84
C ALA A 119 9.91 1.94 -5.35
N ILE A 120 9.14 2.85 -4.74
CA ILE A 120 9.19 3.13 -3.29
C ILE A 120 8.24 2.24 -2.45
N GLY A 121 7.72 1.15 -3.04
CA GLY A 121 6.86 0.19 -2.35
C GLY A 121 5.37 0.56 -2.29
N PHE A 122 4.95 1.66 -2.91
CA PHE A 122 3.55 2.10 -3.01
C PHE A 122 2.88 1.65 -4.31
N LYS A 123 2.69 0.34 -4.49
CA LYS A 123 1.98 -0.17 -5.67
C LYS A 123 0.47 -0.01 -5.53
N ARG A 124 -0.15 0.77 -6.43
CA ARG A 124 -1.62 0.98 -6.47
C ARG A 124 -2.19 0.99 -7.88
N GLY A 125 -3.50 0.75 -7.97
CA GLY A 125 -4.24 0.81 -9.22
C GLY A 125 -4.57 2.23 -9.66
N ARG A 126 -4.90 2.39 -10.94
CA ARG A 126 -5.17 3.68 -11.61
C ARG A 126 -6.05 4.64 -10.81
N ASN A 127 -7.19 4.17 -10.27
CA ASN A 127 -8.12 5.03 -9.53
C ASN A 127 -7.48 5.68 -8.28
N VAL A 128 -6.58 4.96 -7.60
CA VAL A 128 -5.85 5.49 -6.45
C VAL A 128 -4.78 6.48 -6.92
N MET A 129 -4.11 6.19 -8.04
CA MET A 129 -3.09 7.08 -8.60
C MET A 129 -3.66 8.40 -9.12
N VAL A 130 -4.90 8.40 -9.63
CA VAL A 130 -5.63 9.63 -9.95
C VAL A 130 -5.88 10.47 -8.70
N LYS A 131 -6.31 9.84 -7.60
CA LYS A 131 -6.50 10.54 -6.32
C LYS A 131 -5.19 11.07 -5.74
N LEU A 132 -4.11 10.30 -5.85
CA LEU A 132 -2.78 10.73 -5.48
C LEU A 132 -2.34 11.95 -6.31
N LEU A 133 -2.52 11.96 -7.63
CA LEU A 133 -2.17 13.10 -8.47
C LEU A 133 -2.92 14.37 -8.05
N LEU A 134 -4.23 14.26 -7.75
CA LEU A 134 -5.01 15.36 -7.21
C LEU A 134 -4.46 15.84 -5.87
N TYR A 135 -4.14 14.92 -4.96
CA TYR A 135 -3.55 15.24 -3.65
C TYR A 135 -2.20 15.97 -3.77
N LEU A 136 -1.33 15.52 -4.69
CA LEU A 136 -0.04 16.14 -4.98
C LEU A 136 -0.17 17.55 -5.58
N THR A 137 -1.26 17.83 -6.30
CA THR A 137 -1.53 19.11 -6.97
C THR A 137 -2.23 20.09 -6.03
N ASP A 138 -3.30 19.64 -5.36
CA ASP A 138 -4.22 20.50 -4.62
C ASP A 138 -3.81 20.66 -3.16
N ASN A 139 -3.36 19.56 -2.51
CA ASN A 139 -3.04 19.55 -1.09
C ASN A 139 -1.56 19.84 -0.83
N LEU A 140 -0.67 19.02 -1.38
CA LEU A 140 0.78 19.17 -1.15
C LEU A 140 1.42 20.22 -2.07
N LYS A 141 0.76 20.56 -3.18
CA LYS A 141 1.22 21.54 -4.18
C LYS A 141 2.65 21.28 -4.68
N LEU A 142 3.04 20.00 -4.73
CA LEU A 142 4.33 19.53 -5.25
C LEU A 142 4.34 19.50 -6.78
N ILE A 143 3.19 19.22 -7.40
CA ILE A 143 3.03 19.24 -8.86
C ILE A 143 2.27 20.50 -9.26
N ARG A 144 2.73 21.16 -10.32
CA ARG A 144 1.99 22.23 -11.00
C ARG A 144 1.59 21.76 -12.39
N LYS A 145 0.33 22.05 -12.78
CA LYS A 145 -0.17 21.77 -14.12
C LYS A 145 -0.34 23.07 -14.89
N ARG A 146 0.18 23.13 -16.12
CA ARG A 146 -0.12 24.18 -17.10
C ARG A 146 -0.47 23.51 -18.42
N ASP A 147 -1.64 23.81 -18.96
CA ASP A 147 -2.18 23.17 -20.16
C ASP A 147 -2.13 21.63 -20.11
N LYS A 148 -1.25 21.05 -20.94
CA LYS A 148 -1.03 19.60 -21.06
C LYS A 148 0.25 19.15 -20.37
N LEU A 149 0.99 20.04 -19.72
CA LEU A 149 2.28 19.78 -19.07
C LEU A 149 2.13 19.79 -17.55
N PHE A 150 2.80 18.82 -16.92
CA PHE A 150 2.98 18.73 -15.49
C PHE A 150 4.42 19.07 -15.15
N TYR A 151 4.61 19.76 -14.03
CA TYR A 151 5.89 20.31 -13.57
C TYR A 151 6.13 19.90 -12.12
N TYR A 152 7.35 19.46 -11.81
CA TYR A 152 7.82 19.17 -10.46
C TYR A 152 9.16 19.88 -10.26
N ASP A 153 9.29 20.61 -9.15
CA ASP A 153 10.53 21.29 -8.72
C ASP A 153 11.25 22.12 -9.81
N MET A 154 10.50 22.74 -10.72
CA MET A 154 11.05 23.67 -11.72
C MET A 154 10.65 25.11 -11.40
N SER A 155 11.63 26.01 -11.50
CA SER A 155 11.38 27.45 -11.40
C SER A 155 10.49 27.92 -12.56
N PRO A 156 9.75 29.03 -12.42
CA PRO A 156 8.95 29.57 -13.51
C PRO A 156 9.75 29.87 -14.79
N ALA A 157 11.06 30.14 -14.67
CA ALA A 157 11.95 30.40 -15.80
C ALA A 157 12.32 29.11 -16.55
N GLU A 158 12.58 28.02 -15.83
CA GLU A 158 12.88 26.72 -16.44
C GLU A 158 11.65 26.11 -17.11
N ALA A 159 10.46 26.34 -16.55
CA ALA A 159 9.21 25.90 -17.18
C ALA A 159 8.97 26.54 -18.56
N MET A 160 9.38 27.79 -18.76
CA MET A 160 9.23 28.51 -20.03
C MET A 160 10.11 27.95 -21.16
N LEU A 161 11.20 27.24 -20.83
CA LEU A 161 12.08 26.60 -21.84
C LEU A 161 11.39 25.45 -22.59
N PHE A 162 10.31 24.91 -22.03
CA PHE A 162 9.58 23.77 -22.60
C PHE A 162 8.23 24.14 -23.22
N ASP A 163 7.86 25.43 -23.20
CA ASP A 163 6.63 25.95 -23.82
C ASP A 163 6.84 26.35 -25.31
N GLU A 164 8.07 26.27 -25.86
CA GLU A 164 8.42 26.72 -27.23
C GLU A 164 8.40 25.63 -28.35
N GLU A 165 7.63 24.54 -28.22
CA GLU A 165 7.48 23.53 -29.30
C GLU A 165 6.03 23.15 -29.65
#